data_AF-A0A970VW64-F1
#
_entry.id   AF-A0A970VW64-F1
#
_cell.length_a   1.000
_cell.length_b   1.000
_cell.length_c   1.000
_cell.angle_alpha   90.00
_cell.angle_beta   90.00
_cell.angle_gamma   90.00
#
_symmetry.space_group_name_H-M   'P 1'
#
loop_
_entity.id
_entity.type
_entity.pdbx_description
1 polymer ?
#
loop_
_entity_poly.entity_id
_entity_poly.type
_entity_poly.pdbx_seq_one_letter_code
_entity_poly.pdbx_strand_id
1 'polypeptide(L)'
;HSPLFKPTVHLDLIKSIETQYLPALYFVFSRKQCSDKAHELASLRNYLTPEQSAEVKESFLEQFGPEDNWSSSTRKLFRVCRKGIAYHHAGLLPLQKSLVEELFLRKYISVLYCTETFSVGINYPVKAVCFDSLNKFDGHNFRPLANHEFFQMSGRAGRRGIDSKGYSFALVDLNYFDKEPPVKFDMYKLEPLASQFRLSYNTVLNLLATLTNEQIETFFKKSFAVYSYATLSEKIETQMQRLTQLAKESQKHLCSKAGTYQCPLNYYPKQKELEKLYKAYRKLDPRRRNKIYARQMYRKIRKWEKILHKPPANCSPKQSKLCQIHYKRWNRLEDKIRDLRNQLFALPDYHTFNDEFIRKKQQLQTMGYIDNNNILPRGEIARQIYVQEVLVTEILFAGIFDQLDDDQLNALISCIDYESKRNDYFHKFDKLDFSPIYEIIAYVQSMCDPDTVRFDPRPAIITYFWSKGSTLNVIQELCTLDEGDIISVLRRTIDLLRQIREAVTDQLLKERLSTCIKKLDRDEASILELY
;
A
#
# COMPACT_ATOMS: atom_id res chain seq x y z
N HIS A 1 -22.97 26.16 -2.23
CA HIS A 1 -23.71 26.15 -0.96
C HIS A 1 -22.73 26.51 0.14
N SER A 2 -23.03 27.54 0.95
CA SER A 2 -22.21 27.89 2.12
C SER A 2 -22.38 26.84 3.23
N PRO A 3 -21.32 26.49 3.99
CA PRO A 3 -21.41 25.50 5.05
C PRO A 3 -22.35 25.96 6.18
N LEU A 4 -23.04 25.01 6.81
CA LEU A 4 -24.00 25.25 7.91
C LEU A 4 -23.29 25.60 9.23
N PHE A 5 -22.08 25.09 9.43
CA PHE A 5 -21.25 25.32 10.60
C PHE A 5 -19.90 25.91 10.19
N LYS A 6 -19.25 26.65 11.09
CA LYS A 6 -17.83 26.97 10.92
C LYS A 6 -17.04 25.64 10.86
N PRO A 7 -16.14 25.45 9.89
CA PRO A 7 -15.33 24.24 9.82
C PRO A 7 -14.52 24.05 11.11
N THR A 8 -14.57 22.84 11.66
CA THR A 8 -13.72 22.44 12.79
C THR A 8 -12.33 22.11 12.26
N VAL A 9 -11.29 22.76 12.77
CA VAL A 9 -9.90 22.53 12.32
C VAL A 9 -9.03 21.97 13.45
N HIS A 10 -7.84 21.49 13.10
CA HIS A 10 -6.91 20.90 14.08
C HIS A 10 -6.55 21.85 15.22
N LEU A 11 -6.48 23.16 14.94
CA LEU A 11 -6.21 24.19 15.94
C LEU A 11 -7.28 24.22 17.04
N ASP A 12 -8.55 23.98 16.70
CA ASP A 12 -9.65 23.96 17.68
C ASP A 12 -9.49 22.78 18.65
N LEU A 13 -9.08 21.62 18.12
CA LEU A 13 -8.79 20.42 18.92
C LEU A 13 -7.58 20.67 19.83
N ILE A 14 -6.46 21.15 19.29
CA ILE A 14 -5.25 21.44 20.08
C ILE A 14 -5.56 22.45 21.19
N LYS A 15 -6.26 23.55 20.87
CA LYS A 15 -6.68 24.55 21.85
C LYS A 15 -7.53 23.96 22.98
N SER A 16 -8.36 22.96 22.67
CA SER A 16 -9.21 22.30 23.67
C SER A 16 -8.41 21.38 24.61
N ILE A 17 -7.23 20.92 24.18
CA ILE A 17 -6.43 19.95 24.94
C ILE A 17 -5.14 20.50 25.53
N GLU A 18 -4.67 21.67 25.05
CA GLU A 18 -3.32 22.18 25.32
C GLU A 18 -3.02 22.42 26.82
N THR A 19 -4.03 22.66 27.63
CA THR A 19 -3.87 22.93 29.07
C THR A 19 -3.71 21.68 29.94
N GLN A 20 -4.22 20.53 29.50
CA GLN A 20 -4.33 19.34 30.37
C GLN A 20 -3.79 18.05 29.76
N TYR A 21 -3.79 17.90 28.44
CA TYR A 21 -3.56 16.60 27.81
C TYR A 21 -2.29 16.52 26.95
N LEU A 22 -1.39 17.51 27.04
CA LEU A 22 -0.06 17.44 26.43
C LEU A 22 0.92 16.62 27.31
N PRO A 23 1.95 15.98 26.72
CA PRO A 23 2.26 15.95 25.28
C PRO A 23 1.28 15.08 24.49
N ALA A 24 1.10 15.41 23.22
CA ALA A 24 0.17 14.71 22.33
C ALA A 24 0.77 14.33 20.97
N LEU A 25 0.41 13.13 20.50
CA LEU A 25 0.58 12.74 19.09
C LEU A 25 -0.66 13.15 18.31
N TYR A 26 -0.48 13.82 17.18
CA TYR A 26 -1.57 14.21 16.29
C TYR A 26 -1.43 13.48 14.94
N PHE A 27 -2.21 12.43 14.75
CA PHE A 27 -2.15 11.59 13.56
C PHE A 27 -2.82 12.26 12.35
N VAL A 28 -2.04 12.40 11.28
CA VAL A 28 -2.46 12.93 9.98
C VAL A 28 -1.99 11.96 8.90
N PHE A 29 -2.90 11.50 8.03
CA PHE A 29 -2.54 10.50 7.00
C PHE A 29 -1.78 11.08 5.80
N SER A 30 -1.82 12.40 5.60
CA SER A 30 -1.09 13.08 4.53
C SER A 30 0.20 13.71 5.05
N ARG A 31 1.33 13.38 4.41
CA ARG A 31 2.66 13.94 4.72
C ARG A 31 2.65 15.47 4.62
N LYS A 32 2.08 15.99 3.54
CA LYS A 32 1.96 17.44 3.32
C LYS A 32 1.16 18.11 4.43
N GLN A 33 0.00 17.56 4.78
CA GLN A 33 -0.83 18.11 5.86
C GLN A 33 -0.15 18.03 7.23
N CYS A 34 0.68 17.01 7.47
CA CYS A 34 1.47 16.87 8.68
C CYS A 34 2.40 18.09 8.88
N SER A 35 3.16 18.47 7.84
CA SER A 35 4.01 19.66 7.86
C SER A 35 3.20 20.96 7.90
N ASP A 36 2.17 21.10 7.06
CA ASP A 36 1.35 22.32 6.97
C ASP A 36 0.68 22.65 8.32
N LYS A 37 0.07 21.65 8.98
CA LYS A 37 -0.61 21.84 10.28
C LYS A 37 0.37 22.15 11.40
N ALA A 38 1.56 21.54 11.41
CA ALA A 38 2.60 21.86 12.37
C ALA A 38 3.06 23.33 12.24
N HIS A 39 3.26 23.80 11.00
CA HIS A 39 3.57 25.21 10.73
C HIS A 39 2.44 26.16 11.14
N GLU A 40 1.19 25.79 10.87
CA GLU A 40 0.03 26.57 11.26
C GLU A 40 -0.05 26.72 12.79
N LEU A 41 0.11 25.63 13.55
CA LEU A 41 0.14 25.70 15.02
C LEU A 41 1.33 26.53 15.52
N ALA A 42 2.51 26.32 14.95
CA ALA A 42 3.72 27.06 15.30
C ALA A 42 3.61 28.55 15.01
N SER A 43 2.71 29.00 14.13
CA SER A 43 2.46 30.44 13.92
C SER A 43 1.72 31.08 15.11
N LEU A 44 0.96 30.30 15.88
CA LEU A 44 0.06 30.78 16.94
C LEU A 44 0.51 30.42 18.36
N ARG A 45 1.41 29.44 18.51
CA ARG A 45 1.81 28.87 19.80
C ARG A 45 3.31 28.68 19.90
N ASN A 46 3.81 28.80 21.13
CA ASN A 46 5.16 28.42 21.54
C ASN A 46 5.05 27.72 22.89
N TYR A 47 5.53 26.48 22.97
CA TYR A 47 5.50 25.66 24.18
C TYR A 47 6.85 25.58 24.90
N LEU A 48 7.91 26.20 24.35
CA LEU A 48 9.25 26.18 24.93
C LEU A 48 9.62 27.50 25.60
N THR A 49 10.43 27.39 26.65
CA THR A 49 11.14 28.55 27.23
C THR A 49 12.27 29.00 26.29
N PRO A 50 12.80 30.23 26.44
CA PRO A 50 13.94 30.69 25.66
C PRO A 50 15.17 29.77 25.76
N GLU A 51 15.42 29.20 26.94
CA GLU A 51 16.55 28.29 27.21
C GLU A 51 16.37 26.97 26.45
N GLN A 52 15.18 26.36 26.55
CA GLN A 52 14.86 25.14 25.79
C GLN A 52 14.94 25.37 24.28
N SER A 53 14.52 26.55 23.81
CA SER A 53 14.61 26.93 22.40
C SER A 53 16.07 27.05 21.93
N ALA A 54 16.97 27.53 22.81
CA ALA A 54 18.40 27.58 22.54
C ALA A 54 19.02 26.17 22.47
N GLU A 55 18.67 25.27 23.39
CA GLU A 55 19.13 23.87 23.35
C GLU A 55 18.65 23.15 22.09
N VAL A 56 17.40 23.36 21.67
CA VAL A 56 16.91 22.83 20.38
C VAL A 56 17.77 23.36 19.23
N LYS A 57 18.15 24.64 19.24
CA LYS A 57 19.03 25.20 18.20
C LYS A 57 20.41 24.53 18.22
N GLU A 58 20.98 24.30 19.39
CA GLU A 58 22.27 23.61 19.52
C GLU A 58 22.19 22.19 18.94
N SER A 59 21.16 21.41 19.24
CA SER A 59 21.00 20.06 18.65
C SER A 59 20.89 20.07 17.13
N PHE A 60 20.27 21.10 16.53
CA PHE A 60 20.25 21.25 15.07
C PHE A 60 21.62 21.63 14.50
N LEU A 61 22.39 22.49 15.19
CA LEU A 61 23.73 22.88 14.76
C LEU A 61 24.72 21.71 14.87
N GLU A 62 24.61 20.90 15.92
CA GLU A 62 25.39 19.67 16.09
C GLU A 62 25.10 18.67 14.96
N GLN A 63 23.83 18.45 14.65
CA GLN A 63 23.42 17.43 13.69
C GLN A 63 23.62 17.83 12.21
N PHE A 64 23.41 19.11 11.87
CA PHE A 64 23.39 19.59 10.48
C PHE A 64 24.47 20.64 10.17
N GLY A 65 25.32 20.97 11.14
CA GLY A 65 26.32 22.02 11.00
C GLY A 65 25.72 23.42 10.99
N PRO A 66 26.46 24.42 10.47
CA PRO A 66 26.01 25.82 10.42
C PRO A 66 24.70 26.01 9.65
N GLU A 67 23.87 26.97 10.09
CA GLU A 67 22.54 27.24 9.52
C GLU A 67 22.55 27.59 8.01
N ASP A 68 23.67 28.09 7.50
CA ASP A 68 23.87 28.39 6.08
C ASP A 68 23.89 27.12 5.21
N ASN A 69 24.31 25.99 5.78
CA ASN A 69 24.37 24.69 5.09
C ASN A 69 23.06 23.91 5.17
N TRP A 70 22.09 24.35 5.98
CA TRP A 70 20.84 23.62 6.14
C TRP A 70 20.03 23.58 4.85
N SER A 71 19.43 22.43 4.54
CA SER A 71 18.44 22.34 3.46
C SER A 71 17.20 23.18 3.78
N SER A 72 16.40 23.46 2.74
CA SER A 72 15.12 24.17 2.90
C SER A 72 14.18 23.44 3.87
N SER A 73 14.15 22.11 3.83
CA SER A 73 13.35 21.29 4.74
C SER A 73 13.87 21.35 6.18
N THR A 74 15.20 21.30 6.40
CA THR A 74 15.80 21.41 7.74
C THR A 74 15.47 22.76 8.38
N ARG A 75 15.54 23.86 7.61
CA ARG A 75 15.13 25.19 8.10
C ARG A 75 13.66 25.24 8.47
N LYS A 76 12.78 24.63 7.68
CA LYS A 76 11.33 24.55 7.97
C LYS A 76 11.09 23.75 9.25
N LEU A 77 11.74 22.60 9.40
CA LEU A 77 11.62 21.77 10.59
C LEU A 77 12.13 22.48 11.84
N PHE A 78 13.29 23.14 11.79
CA PHE A 78 13.82 23.93 12.90
C PHE A 78 12.84 25.00 13.38
N ARG A 79 12.19 25.72 12.46
CA ARG A 79 11.23 26.80 12.79
C ARG A 79 10.07 26.32 13.65
N VAL A 80 9.63 25.07 13.49
CA VAL A 80 8.58 24.48 14.32
C VAL A 80 9.17 23.88 15.60
N CYS A 81 10.28 23.13 15.51
CA CYS A 81 10.88 22.44 16.64
C CYS A 81 11.30 23.40 17.76
N ARG A 82 11.84 24.59 17.41
CA ARG A 82 12.21 25.63 18.38
C ARG A 82 11.04 26.20 19.17
N LYS A 83 9.79 25.85 18.82
CA LYS A 83 8.56 26.22 19.51
C LYS A 83 7.89 25.04 20.24
N GLY A 84 8.56 23.90 20.29
CA GLY A 84 8.07 22.67 20.90
C GLY A 84 6.98 21.96 20.11
N ILE A 85 6.98 22.16 18.80
CA ILE A 85 6.06 21.53 17.85
C ILE A 85 6.90 20.86 16.77
N ALA A 86 6.57 19.64 16.37
CA ALA A 86 7.28 18.98 15.28
C ALA A 86 6.31 18.22 14.37
N TYR A 87 6.83 17.76 13.23
CA TYR A 87 6.14 16.82 12.36
C TYR A 87 7.04 15.63 12.04
N HIS A 88 6.46 14.44 11.85
CA HIS A 88 7.17 13.21 11.51
C HIS A 88 6.44 12.41 10.43
N HIS A 89 7.14 12.13 9.33
CA HIS A 89 6.64 11.29 8.26
C HIS A 89 7.78 10.71 7.42
N ALA A 90 7.47 9.69 6.59
CA ALA A 90 8.47 9.00 5.77
C ALA A 90 9.28 9.90 4.80
N GLY A 91 8.71 11.02 4.36
CA GLY A 91 9.39 11.98 3.47
C GLY A 91 10.48 12.85 4.14
N LEU A 92 10.64 12.81 5.46
CA LEU A 92 11.75 13.51 6.14
C LEU A 92 13.08 12.79 5.89
N LEU A 93 14.18 13.55 5.87
CA LEU A 93 15.52 12.97 5.86
C LEU A 93 15.72 12.03 7.07
N PRO A 94 16.53 10.96 6.95
CA PRO A 94 16.83 10.08 8.07
C PRO A 94 17.29 10.83 9.34
N LEU A 95 18.25 11.74 9.20
CA LEU A 95 18.77 12.55 10.32
C LEU A 95 17.71 13.47 10.94
N GLN A 96 16.80 14.01 10.12
CA GLN A 96 15.68 14.82 10.62
C GLN A 96 14.70 13.99 11.45
N LYS A 97 14.42 12.75 11.02
CA LYS A 97 13.57 11.83 11.80
C LYS A 97 14.22 11.51 13.13
N SER A 98 15.49 11.09 13.13
CA SER A 98 16.24 10.80 14.35
C SER A 98 16.27 11.99 15.32
N LEU A 99 16.53 13.20 14.82
CA LEU A 99 16.54 14.40 15.68
C LEU A 99 15.15 14.72 16.25
N VAL A 100 14.08 14.61 15.46
CA VAL A 100 12.70 14.82 15.97
C VAL A 100 12.37 13.81 17.06
N GLU A 101 12.76 12.55 16.86
CA GLU A 101 12.58 11.48 17.85
C GLU A 101 13.36 11.78 19.13
N GLU A 102 14.61 12.20 19.01
CA GLU A 102 15.44 12.60 20.15
C GLU A 102 14.85 13.79 20.92
N LEU A 103 14.47 14.87 20.24
CA LEU A 103 13.86 16.05 20.86
C LEU A 103 12.54 15.69 21.55
N PHE A 104 11.79 14.74 20.99
CA PHE A 104 10.58 14.20 21.61
C PHE A 104 10.92 13.41 22.88
N LEU A 105 11.96 12.56 22.87
CA LEU A 105 12.44 11.83 24.05
C LEU A 105 12.88 12.78 25.18
N ARG A 106 13.61 13.85 24.82
CA ARG A 106 14.05 14.93 25.72
C ARG A 106 12.90 15.81 26.23
N LYS A 107 11.66 15.57 25.82
CA LYS A 107 10.44 16.31 26.20
C LYS A 107 10.42 17.77 25.69
N TYR A 108 11.17 18.08 24.64
CA TYR A 108 11.11 19.39 23.99
C TYR A 108 9.98 19.52 22.98
N ILE A 109 9.28 18.43 22.65
CA ILE A 109 8.14 18.48 21.75
C ILE A 109 6.85 18.20 22.53
N SER A 110 5.97 19.20 22.58
CA SER A 110 4.65 19.12 23.23
C SER A 110 3.58 18.58 22.29
N VAL A 111 3.65 18.92 21.00
CA VAL A 111 2.73 18.43 19.96
C VAL A 111 3.54 17.90 18.79
N LEU A 112 3.39 16.61 18.50
CA LEU A 112 4.00 15.97 17.34
C LEU A 112 2.92 15.58 16.34
N TYR A 113 2.89 16.24 15.19
CA TYR A 113 2.09 15.79 14.05
C TYR A 113 2.80 14.58 13.42
N CYS A 114 2.11 13.48 13.18
CA CYS A 114 2.76 12.31 12.60
C CYS A 114 1.87 11.48 11.68
N THR A 115 2.49 10.78 10.73
CA THR A 115 1.83 9.72 9.97
C THR A 115 1.81 8.41 10.76
N GLU A 116 0.96 7.47 10.35
CA GLU A 116 0.77 6.15 10.96
C GLU A 116 2.07 5.40 11.27
N THR A 117 3.09 5.52 10.41
CA THR A 117 4.39 4.84 10.55
C THR A 117 5.09 5.13 11.89
N PHE A 118 4.85 6.30 12.49
CA PHE A 118 5.41 6.65 13.80
C PHE A 118 4.89 5.74 14.92
N SER A 119 3.65 5.27 14.79
CA SER A 119 3.01 4.40 15.78
C SER A 119 3.62 3.00 15.85
N VAL A 120 4.47 2.61 14.90
CA VAL A 120 5.14 1.29 14.87
C VAL A 120 6.51 1.35 15.55
N GLY A 121 7.27 2.42 15.33
CA GLY A 121 8.72 2.43 15.51
C GLY A 121 9.27 2.83 16.87
N ILE A 122 8.46 3.36 17.80
CA ILE A 122 8.98 3.95 19.04
C ILE A 122 8.11 3.56 20.24
N ASN A 123 8.74 3.18 21.36
CA ASN A 123 8.07 2.94 22.63
C ASN A 123 7.95 4.22 23.48
N TYR A 124 7.28 5.25 22.95
CA TYR A 124 7.08 6.50 23.69
C TYR A 124 5.60 6.76 23.96
N PRO A 125 5.11 6.54 25.19
CA PRO A 125 3.75 6.87 25.53
C PRO A 125 3.59 8.39 25.69
N VAL A 126 2.48 8.91 25.18
CA VAL A 126 2.04 10.30 25.32
C VAL A 126 0.86 10.39 26.25
N LYS A 127 0.50 11.60 26.72
CA LYS A 127 -0.69 11.75 27.55
C LYS A 127 -1.97 11.59 26.72
N ALA A 128 -1.96 12.10 25.48
CA ALA A 128 -3.08 11.98 24.57
C ALA A 128 -2.66 11.69 23.12
N VAL A 129 -3.58 11.07 22.39
CA VAL A 129 -3.52 10.89 20.94
C VAL A 129 -4.70 11.62 20.31
N CYS A 130 -4.44 12.27 19.18
CA CYS A 130 -5.42 13.01 18.40
C CYS A 130 -5.48 12.45 16.98
N PHE A 131 -6.67 12.38 16.39
CA PHE A 131 -6.89 11.93 15.01
C PHE A 131 -7.46 13.07 14.18
N ASP A 132 -6.80 13.42 13.07
CA ASP A 132 -7.35 14.39 12.10
C ASP A 132 -8.59 13.84 11.38
N SER A 133 -8.63 12.52 11.18
CA SER A 133 -9.74 11.79 10.60
C SER A 133 -9.75 10.35 11.11
N LEU A 134 -10.93 9.73 11.15
CA LEU A 134 -11.10 8.29 11.36
C LEU A 134 -11.22 7.50 10.05
N ASN A 135 -11.05 8.19 8.91
CA ASN A 135 -11.05 7.62 7.58
C ASN A 135 -9.68 7.83 6.92
N LYS A 136 -9.21 6.82 6.20
CA LYS A 136 -7.92 6.78 5.51
C LYS A 136 -8.14 6.41 4.04
N PHE A 137 -7.32 6.98 3.16
CA PHE A 137 -7.29 6.59 1.75
C PHE A 137 -6.45 5.31 1.59
N ASP A 138 -7.02 4.28 0.99
CA ASP A 138 -6.36 2.97 0.77
C ASP A 138 -5.68 2.85 -0.60
N GLY A 139 -5.62 3.93 -1.38
CA GLY A 139 -5.15 3.94 -2.77
C GLY A 139 -6.30 4.05 -3.79
N HIS A 140 -7.51 3.66 -3.40
CA HIS A 140 -8.69 3.70 -4.27
C HIS A 140 -9.84 4.53 -3.67
N ASN A 141 -10.18 4.30 -2.40
CA ASN A 141 -11.28 4.96 -1.71
C ASN A 141 -10.87 5.40 -0.30
N PHE A 142 -11.64 6.34 0.27
CA PHE A 142 -11.58 6.60 1.70
C PHE A 142 -12.39 5.54 2.43
N ARG A 143 -11.73 4.81 3.34
CA ARG A 143 -12.36 3.82 4.21
C ARG A 143 -12.16 4.17 5.68
N PRO A 144 -13.05 3.72 6.58
CA PRO A 144 -12.78 3.69 8.01
C PRO A 144 -11.45 3.02 8.34
N LEU A 145 -10.79 3.50 9.40
CA LEU A 145 -9.67 2.78 10.01
C LEU A 145 -10.10 1.37 10.42
N ALA A 146 -9.18 0.41 10.25
CA ALA A 146 -9.33 -0.92 10.79
C ALA A 146 -9.16 -0.90 12.33
N ASN A 147 -9.59 -1.96 13.02
CA ASN A 147 -9.47 -2.02 14.47
C ASN A 147 -8.00 -1.98 14.90
N HIS A 148 -7.14 -2.76 14.24
CA HIS A 148 -5.71 -2.77 14.55
C HIS A 148 -5.05 -1.41 14.32
N GLU A 149 -5.36 -0.71 13.21
CA GLU A 149 -4.82 0.63 12.91
C GLU A 149 -5.19 1.62 14.01
N PHE A 150 -6.46 1.64 14.43
CA PHE A 150 -6.92 2.52 15.50
C PHE A 150 -6.23 2.22 16.83
N PHE A 151 -6.23 0.96 17.28
CA PHE A 151 -5.66 0.59 18.57
C PHE A 151 -4.13 0.68 18.62
N GLN A 152 -3.45 0.50 17.48
CA GLN A 152 -2.01 0.73 17.37
C GLN A 152 -1.67 2.22 17.62
N MET A 153 -2.47 3.12 17.07
CA MET A 153 -2.30 4.57 17.26
C MET A 153 -2.78 5.02 18.64
N SER A 154 -4.02 4.70 19.03
CA SER A 154 -4.60 5.13 20.31
C SER A 154 -3.91 4.51 21.51
N GLY A 155 -3.33 3.31 21.36
CA GLY A 155 -2.55 2.62 22.40
C GLY A 155 -1.27 3.35 22.80
N ARG A 156 -0.87 4.40 22.06
CA ARG A 156 0.23 5.29 22.47
C ARG A 156 -0.18 6.30 23.56
N ALA A 157 -1.48 6.45 23.85
CA ALA A 157 -1.95 7.32 24.92
C ALA A 157 -1.87 6.63 26.30
N GLY A 158 -1.43 7.38 27.31
CA GLY A 158 -1.25 6.96 28.70
C GLY A 158 0.20 6.57 29.01
N ARG A 159 0.90 7.41 29.80
CA ARG A 159 2.27 7.16 30.25
C ARG A 159 2.28 6.26 31.47
N ARG A 160 2.89 5.08 31.34
CA ARG A 160 3.04 4.12 32.44
C ARG A 160 3.75 4.77 33.62
N GLY A 161 3.13 4.70 34.80
CA GLY A 161 3.67 5.27 36.04
C GLY A 161 3.48 6.78 36.20
N ILE A 162 2.89 7.48 35.21
CA ILE A 162 2.68 8.93 35.27
C ILE A 162 1.19 9.27 35.12
N ASP A 163 0.51 8.73 34.09
CA ASP A 163 -0.89 9.00 33.83
C ASP A 163 -1.78 7.84 34.33
N SER A 164 -2.89 8.18 34.97
CA SER A 164 -3.92 7.20 35.37
C SER A 164 -4.80 6.73 34.20
N LYS A 165 -4.89 7.55 33.14
CA LYS A 165 -5.69 7.31 31.95
C LYS A 165 -4.98 7.87 30.72
N GLY A 166 -5.08 7.16 29.60
CA GLY A 166 -4.75 7.68 28.27
C GLY A 166 -5.99 8.30 27.61
N TYR A 167 -5.80 9.37 26.84
CA TYR A 167 -6.89 10.07 26.16
C TYR A 167 -6.76 9.96 24.65
N SER A 168 -7.88 9.74 23.96
CA SER A 168 -7.95 9.65 22.51
C SER A 168 -9.03 10.61 22.00
N PHE A 169 -8.62 11.58 21.19
CA PHE A 169 -9.49 12.60 20.62
C PHE A 169 -9.57 12.46 19.10
N ALA A 170 -10.76 12.63 18.51
CA ALA A 170 -10.93 12.62 17.06
C ALA A 170 -11.58 13.92 16.61
N LEU A 171 -11.03 14.54 15.57
CA LEU A 171 -11.60 15.72 14.94
C LEU A 171 -12.88 15.34 14.19
N VAL A 172 -13.96 16.08 14.43
CA VAL A 172 -15.24 15.90 13.75
C VAL A 172 -15.72 17.25 13.21
N ASP A 173 -15.89 17.34 11.89
CA ASP A 173 -16.53 18.49 11.23
C ASP A 173 -17.99 18.15 10.92
N LEU A 174 -18.91 18.88 11.54
CA LEU A 174 -20.36 18.68 11.40
C LEU A 174 -20.87 18.99 9.99
N ASN A 175 -20.12 19.72 9.16
CA ASN A 175 -20.48 19.95 7.77
C ASN A 175 -20.34 18.70 6.90
N TYR A 176 -19.51 17.74 7.33
CA TYR A 176 -19.18 16.52 6.57
C TYR A 176 -19.49 15.24 7.35
N PHE A 177 -20.28 15.36 8.42
CA PHE A 177 -20.68 14.24 9.24
C PHE A 177 -21.78 13.42 8.55
N ASP A 178 -21.47 12.18 8.17
CA ASP A 178 -22.47 11.26 7.62
C ASP A 178 -23.54 10.92 8.67
N LYS A 179 -24.79 10.73 8.24
CA LYS A 179 -25.90 10.33 9.12
C LYS A 179 -25.82 8.86 9.56
N GLU A 180 -24.87 8.09 9.03
CA GLU A 180 -24.59 6.73 9.49
C GLU A 180 -23.89 6.75 10.86
N PRO A 181 -24.10 5.74 11.71
CA PRO A 181 -23.45 5.71 13.01
C PRO A 181 -21.91 5.76 12.86
N PRO A 182 -21.20 6.46 13.77
CA PRO A 182 -19.75 6.54 13.69
C PRO A 182 -19.12 5.15 13.73
N VAL A 183 -17.94 5.03 13.13
CA VAL A 183 -17.14 3.80 13.12
C VAL A 183 -16.99 3.29 14.55
N LYS A 184 -17.36 2.03 14.78
CA LYS A 184 -17.23 1.38 16.07
C LYS A 184 -15.96 0.53 16.09
N PHE A 185 -15.07 0.87 17.02
CA PHE A 185 -13.89 0.06 17.30
C PHE A 185 -14.16 -0.90 18.46
N ASP A 186 -13.70 -2.14 18.32
CA ASP A 186 -13.89 -3.20 19.32
C ASP A 186 -12.54 -3.80 19.69
N MET A 187 -12.13 -3.57 20.94
CA MET A 187 -10.85 -4.02 21.49
C MET A 187 -10.76 -5.54 21.59
N TYR A 188 -11.91 -6.23 21.71
CA TYR A 188 -11.97 -7.68 21.87
C TYR A 188 -12.10 -8.41 20.53
N LYS A 189 -12.30 -7.67 19.43
CA LYS A 189 -12.35 -8.25 18.09
C LYS A 189 -10.93 -8.49 17.58
N LEU A 190 -10.51 -9.75 17.68
CA LEU A 190 -9.28 -10.24 17.07
C LEU A 190 -9.39 -10.23 15.55
N GLU A 191 -8.41 -9.63 14.89
CA GLU A 191 -8.27 -9.72 13.45
C GLU A 191 -7.44 -10.96 13.07
N PRO A 192 -7.88 -11.76 12.09
CA PRO A 192 -7.16 -12.98 11.72
C PRO A 192 -5.84 -12.64 11.03
N LEU A 193 -4.76 -13.30 11.45
CA LEU A 193 -3.49 -13.28 10.73
C LEU A 193 -3.65 -14.06 9.42
N ALA A 194 -3.30 -13.44 8.30
CA ALA A 194 -3.30 -14.07 6.99
C ALA A 194 -1.87 -14.27 6.49
N SER A 195 -1.62 -15.42 5.84
CA SER A 195 -0.32 -15.68 5.21
C SER A 195 -0.05 -14.67 4.08
N GLN A 196 1.17 -14.13 4.06
CA GLN A 196 1.69 -13.29 2.96
C GLN A 196 2.71 -14.04 2.10
N PHE A 197 2.80 -15.37 2.24
CA PHE A 197 3.72 -16.18 1.47
C PHE A 197 3.44 -16.05 -0.04
N ARG A 198 4.45 -15.61 -0.79
CA ARG A 198 4.43 -15.52 -2.25
C ARG A 198 5.69 -16.19 -2.78
N LEU A 199 5.54 -16.98 -3.83
CA LEU A 199 6.66 -17.68 -4.43
C LEU A 199 7.32 -16.78 -5.49
N SER A 200 8.53 -16.27 -5.26
CA SER A 200 9.29 -15.53 -6.30
C SER A 200 10.14 -16.48 -7.16
N TYR A 201 10.67 -16.01 -8.29
CA TYR A 201 11.62 -16.81 -9.10
C TYR A 201 12.92 -17.07 -8.31
N ASN A 202 13.39 -16.08 -7.56
CA ASN A 202 14.49 -16.23 -6.60
C ASN A 202 14.21 -17.36 -5.60
N THR A 203 12.99 -17.41 -5.04
CA THR A 203 12.61 -18.46 -4.09
C THR A 203 12.64 -19.84 -4.74
N VAL A 204 12.13 -19.96 -5.98
CA VAL A 204 12.18 -21.23 -6.75
C VAL A 204 13.62 -21.68 -6.96
N LEU A 205 14.51 -20.77 -7.39
CA LEU A 205 15.93 -21.08 -7.60
C LEU A 205 16.61 -21.52 -6.29
N ASN A 206 16.37 -20.82 -5.19
CA ASN A 206 16.95 -21.17 -3.89
C ASN A 206 16.42 -22.51 -3.36
N LEU A 207 15.13 -22.80 -3.54
CA LEU A 207 14.55 -24.11 -3.17
C LEU A 207 15.20 -25.24 -3.99
N LEU A 208 15.36 -25.05 -5.30
CA LEU A 208 16.02 -26.03 -6.17
C LEU A 208 17.51 -26.23 -5.84
N ALA A 209 18.19 -25.16 -5.42
CA ALA A 209 19.61 -25.21 -5.05
C ALA A 209 19.87 -25.99 -3.75
N THR A 210 18.91 -25.96 -2.82
CA THR A 210 19.14 -26.38 -1.43
C THR A 210 18.36 -27.62 -1.01
N LEU A 211 17.22 -27.92 -1.65
CA LEU A 211 16.29 -28.95 -1.21
C LEU A 211 16.00 -29.98 -2.30
N THR A 212 15.68 -31.20 -1.88
CA THR A 212 15.11 -32.23 -2.76
C THR A 212 13.63 -31.96 -3.04
N ASN A 213 13.07 -32.58 -4.08
CA ASN A 213 11.64 -32.42 -4.41
C ASN A 213 10.72 -32.80 -3.24
N GLU A 214 11.05 -33.85 -2.48
CA GLU A 214 10.27 -34.27 -1.29
C GLU A 214 10.33 -33.23 -0.15
N GLN A 215 11.49 -32.60 0.02
CA GLN A 215 11.67 -31.52 1.00
C GLN A 215 10.91 -30.25 0.59
N ILE A 216 10.88 -29.93 -0.70
CA ILE A 216 10.11 -28.78 -1.24
C ILE A 216 8.61 -29.01 -1.03
N GLU A 217 8.10 -30.21 -1.33
CA GLU A 217 6.72 -30.58 -1.03
C GLU A 217 6.41 -30.42 0.46
N THR A 218 7.31 -30.90 1.33
CA THR A 218 7.16 -30.75 2.78
C THR A 218 7.18 -29.29 3.22
N PHE A 219 8.01 -28.45 2.60
CA PHE A 219 8.09 -27.01 2.87
C PHE A 219 6.74 -26.32 2.58
N PHE A 220 6.12 -26.59 1.43
CA PHE A 220 4.81 -26.02 1.10
C PHE A 220 3.71 -26.53 2.03
N LYS A 221 3.70 -27.83 2.36
CA LYS A 221 2.73 -28.41 3.30
C LYS A 221 2.81 -27.81 4.70
N LYS A 222 4.01 -27.39 5.14
CA LYS A 222 4.24 -26.76 6.45
C LYS A 222 4.07 -25.24 6.44
N SER A 223 3.72 -24.63 5.30
CA SER A 223 3.50 -23.19 5.23
C SER A 223 2.28 -22.75 6.06
N PHE A 224 2.34 -21.53 6.61
CA PHE A 224 1.21 -20.96 7.36
C PHE A 224 -0.05 -20.80 6.50
N ALA A 225 0.10 -20.64 5.18
CA ALA A 225 -1.01 -20.61 4.23
C ALA A 225 -1.78 -21.94 4.23
N VAL A 226 -1.08 -23.07 4.12
CA VAL A 226 -1.71 -24.41 4.12
C VAL A 226 -2.30 -24.77 5.48
N TYR A 227 -1.62 -24.41 6.58
CA TYR A 227 -2.18 -24.58 7.93
C TYR A 227 -3.48 -23.77 8.13
N SER A 228 -3.46 -22.52 7.67
CA SER A 228 -4.63 -21.63 7.72
C SER A 228 -5.75 -22.18 6.84
N TYR A 229 -5.44 -22.66 5.63
CA TYR A 229 -6.39 -23.31 4.74
C TYR A 229 -7.13 -24.42 5.46
N ALA A 230 -6.44 -25.39 6.08
CA ALA A 230 -7.07 -26.53 6.74
C ALA A 230 -8.06 -26.11 7.84
N THR A 231 -7.70 -25.10 8.65
CA THR A 231 -8.54 -24.61 9.74
C THR A 231 -9.72 -23.76 9.25
N LEU A 232 -9.49 -22.93 8.22
CA LEU A 232 -10.50 -22.02 7.67
C LEU A 232 -11.48 -22.76 6.76
N SER A 233 -11.00 -23.70 5.96
CA SER A 233 -11.83 -24.50 5.05
C SER A 233 -12.87 -25.28 5.82
N GLU A 234 -12.47 -25.99 6.88
CA GLU A 234 -13.39 -26.75 7.73
C GLU A 234 -14.47 -25.85 8.36
N LYS A 235 -14.08 -24.66 8.86
CA LYS A 235 -15.03 -23.68 9.42
C LYS A 235 -16.00 -23.16 8.36
N ILE A 236 -15.49 -22.80 7.19
CA ILE A 236 -16.29 -22.30 6.07
C ILE A 236 -17.24 -23.39 5.59
N GLU A 237 -16.77 -24.62 5.41
CA GLU A 237 -17.59 -25.76 5.00
C GLU A 237 -18.68 -26.07 6.01
N THR A 238 -18.37 -26.11 7.31
CA THR A 238 -19.34 -26.31 8.38
C THR A 238 -20.40 -25.21 8.38
N GLN A 239 -19.98 -23.95 8.23
CA GLN A 239 -20.90 -22.82 8.13
C GLN A 239 -21.77 -22.90 6.87
N MET A 240 -21.19 -23.27 5.73
CA MET A 240 -21.89 -23.47 4.46
C MET A 240 -22.92 -24.60 4.58
N GLN A 241 -22.58 -25.73 5.21
CA GLN A 241 -23.52 -26.83 5.45
C GLN A 241 -24.71 -26.37 6.29
N ARG A 242 -24.47 -25.64 7.39
CA ARG A 242 -25.52 -25.07 8.24
C ARG A 242 -26.42 -24.10 7.47
N LEU A 243 -25.84 -23.17 6.71
CA LEU A 243 -26.61 -22.22 5.91
C LEU A 243 -27.40 -22.92 4.79
N THR A 244 -26.82 -23.95 4.17
CA THR A 244 -27.47 -24.77 3.16
C THR A 244 -28.69 -25.48 3.73
N GLN A 245 -28.61 -26.00 4.96
CA GLN A 245 -29.76 -26.61 5.62
C GLN A 245 -30.89 -25.59 5.88
N LEU A 246 -30.55 -24.41 6.40
CA LEU A 246 -31.52 -23.31 6.59
C LEU A 246 -32.12 -22.81 5.28
N ALA A 247 -31.34 -22.84 4.19
CA ALA A 247 -31.79 -22.50 2.85
C ALA A 247 -32.79 -23.55 2.34
N LYS A 248 -32.50 -24.84 2.50
CA LYS A 248 -33.42 -25.95 2.16
C LYS A 248 -34.75 -25.86 2.92
N GLU A 249 -34.72 -25.54 4.22
CA GLU A 249 -35.94 -25.31 5.01
C GLU A 249 -36.77 -24.15 4.45
N SER A 250 -36.12 -23.03 4.11
CA SER A 250 -36.78 -21.90 3.48
C SER A 250 -37.34 -22.25 2.10
N GLN A 251 -36.63 -23.10 1.35
CA GLN A 251 -36.98 -23.54 0.00
C GLN A 251 -38.24 -24.43 -0.04
N LYS A 252 -38.53 -25.19 1.03
CA LYS A 252 -39.77 -26.00 1.14
C LYS A 252 -41.05 -25.16 1.00
N HIS A 253 -40.99 -23.88 1.33
CA HIS A 253 -42.10 -22.93 1.24
C HIS A 253 -42.13 -22.15 -0.09
N LEU A 254 -41.19 -22.43 -1.00
CA LEU A 254 -41.09 -21.77 -2.30
C LEU A 254 -41.69 -22.64 -3.39
N CYS A 255 -42.28 -22.00 -4.40
CA CYS A 255 -42.72 -22.72 -5.60
C CYS A 255 -41.54 -23.02 -6.54
N SER A 256 -41.74 -23.92 -7.49
CA SER A 256 -40.73 -24.31 -8.49
C SER A 256 -40.23 -23.17 -9.38
N LYS A 257 -40.94 -22.03 -9.40
CA LYS A 257 -40.57 -20.84 -10.16
C LYS A 257 -39.75 -19.84 -9.34
N ALA A 258 -39.66 -19.99 -8.01
CA ALA A 258 -38.87 -19.10 -7.16
C ALA A 258 -37.39 -19.09 -7.58
N GLY A 259 -36.76 -17.92 -7.55
CA GLY A 259 -35.37 -17.75 -8.00
C GLY A 259 -35.21 -17.57 -9.51
N THR A 260 -36.23 -17.93 -10.31
CA THR A 260 -36.24 -17.66 -11.75
C THR A 260 -36.83 -16.30 -12.08
N TYR A 261 -36.59 -15.81 -13.30
CA TYR A 261 -37.26 -14.62 -13.81
C TYR A 261 -38.73 -14.86 -14.19
N GLN A 262 -39.26 -16.08 -14.03
CA GLN A 262 -40.71 -16.34 -14.13
C GLN A 262 -41.41 -16.11 -12.78
N CYS A 263 -40.68 -15.91 -11.68
CA CYS A 263 -41.25 -15.52 -10.40
C CYS A 263 -41.63 -14.03 -10.41
N PRO A 264 -42.87 -13.65 -10.01
CA PRO A 264 -43.25 -12.25 -9.85
C PRO A 264 -42.26 -11.41 -9.02
N LEU A 265 -41.64 -12.01 -7.99
CA LEU A 265 -40.67 -11.33 -7.10
C LEU A 265 -39.38 -10.91 -7.82
N ASN A 266 -38.98 -11.60 -8.88
CA ASN A 266 -37.79 -11.25 -9.69
C ASN A 266 -38.16 -10.55 -10.99
N TYR A 267 -39.32 -10.87 -11.56
CA TYR A 267 -39.80 -10.31 -12.82
C TYR A 267 -40.04 -8.80 -12.70
N TYR A 268 -40.87 -8.36 -11.75
CA TYR A 268 -41.28 -6.95 -11.66
C TYR A 268 -40.12 -5.98 -11.33
N PRO A 269 -39.17 -6.29 -10.42
CA PRO A 269 -38.00 -5.44 -10.21
C PRO A 269 -37.17 -5.25 -11.48
N LYS A 270 -36.99 -6.32 -12.27
CA LYS A 270 -36.22 -6.27 -13.53
C LYS A 270 -36.97 -5.61 -14.66
N GLN A 271 -38.29 -5.73 -14.70
CA GLN A 271 -39.13 -4.96 -15.61
C GLN A 271 -38.99 -3.45 -15.33
N LYS A 272 -39.05 -3.03 -14.07
CA LYS A 272 -38.78 -1.62 -13.68
C LYS A 272 -37.36 -1.17 -14.02
N GLU A 273 -36.36 -2.03 -13.85
CA GLU A 273 -34.98 -1.75 -14.27
C GLU A 273 -34.89 -1.55 -15.79
N LEU A 274 -35.52 -2.44 -16.57
CA LEU A 274 -35.60 -2.34 -18.02
C LEU A 274 -36.28 -1.05 -18.49
N GLU A 275 -37.39 -0.66 -17.86
CA GLU A 275 -38.07 0.62 -18.13
C GLU A 275 -37.17 1.84 -17.85
N LYS A 276 -36.41 1.81 -16.74
CA LYS A 276 -35.44 2.86 -16.40
C LYS A 276 -34.30 2.91 -17.42
N LEU A 277 -33.76 1.77 -17.83
CA LEU A 277 -32.72 1.68 -18.86
C LEU A 277 -33.22 2.21 -20.20
N TYR A 278 -34.47 1.90 -20.56
CA TYR A 278 -35.11 2.44 -21.77
C TYR A 278 -35.27 3.96 -21.71
N LYS A 279 -35.76 4.50 -20.59
CA LYS A 279 -35.88 5.95 -20.38
C LYS A 279 -34.51 6.64 -20.47
N ALA A 280 -33.49 6.06 -19.83
CA ALA A 280 -32.13 6.58 -19.88
C ALA A 280 -31.55 6.53 -21.31
N TYR A 281 -31.73 5.43 -22.03
CA TYR A 281 -31.24 5.25 -23.39
C TYR A 281 -31.93 6.20 -24.39
N ARG A 282 -33.25 6.40 -24.27
CA ARG A 282 -33.99 7.35 -25.14
C ARG A 282 -33.58 8.79 -24.92
N LYS A 283 -33.20 9.17 -23.69
CA LYS A 283 -32.67 10.50 -23.35
C LYS A 283 -31.25 10.76 -23.87
N LEU A 284 -30.54 9.74 -24.35
CA LEU A 284 -29.20 9.94 -24.93
C LEU A 284 -29.29 10.54 -26.33
N ASP A 285 -28.51 11.59 -26.53
CA ASP A 285 -28.25 12.22 -27.82
C ASP A 285 -27.79 11.17 -28.86
N PRO A 286 -28.27 11.21 -30.12
CA PRO A 286 -27.91 10.25 -31.17
C PRO A 286 -26.40 10.09 -31.37
N ARG A 287 -25.59 11.16 -31.22
CA ARG A 287 -24.13 11.11 -31.35
C ARG A 287 -23.45 10.35 -30.21
N ARG A 288 -24.10 10.26 -29.03
CA ARG A 288 -23.58 9.54 -27.85
C ARG A 288 -23.93 8.04 -27.84
N ARG A 289 -24.81 7.58 -28.73
CA ARG A 289 -25.23 6.16 -28.80
C ARG A 289 -24.14 5.20 -29.28
N ASN A 290 -23.12 5.71 -29.96
CA ASN A 290 -21.94 4.94 -30.38
C ASN A 290 -20.87 4.79 -29.28
N LYS A 291 -20.98 5.50 -28.15
CA LYS A 291 -20.00 5.39 -27.04
C LYS A 291 -20.16 4.08 -26.27
N ILE A 292 -19.06 3.61 -25.66
CA ILE A 292 -18.97 2.36 -24.90
C ILE A 292 -20.11 2.20 -23.88
N TYR A 293 -20.38 3.26 -23.11
CA TYR A 293 -21.46 3.28 -22.12
C TYR A 293 -22.85 3.00 -22.72
N ALA A 294 -23.19 3.65 -23.84
CA ALA A 294 -24.48 3.46 -24.50
C ALA A 294 -24.61 2.05 -25.11
N ARG A 295 -23.53 1.50 -25.67
CA ARG A 295 -23.48 0.11 -26.16
C ARG A 295 -23.68 -0.90 -25.04
N GLN A 296 -23.04 -0.70 -23.88
CA GLN A 296 -23.23 -1.55 -22.69
C GLN A 296 -24.68 -1.48 -22.18
N MET A 297 -25.27 -0.29 -22.16
CA MET A 297 -26.67 -0.10 -21.76
C MET A 297 -27.62 -0.83 -22.72
N TYR A 298 -27.42 -0.71 -24.03
CA TYR A 298 -28.22 -1.43 -25.03
C TYR A 298 -28.07 -2.96 -24.94
N ARG A 299 -26.85 -3.47 -24.69
CA ARG A 299 -26.62 -4.91 -24.41
C ARG A 299 -27.41 -5.38 -23.19
N LYS A 300 -27.45 -4.60 -22.12
CA LYS A 300 -28.27 -4.90 -20.92
C LYS A 300 -29.76 -4.91 -21.24
N ILE A 301 -30.26 -3.95 -22.03
CA ILE A 301 -31.66 -3.92 -22.50
C ILE A 301 -32.00 -5.22 -23.23
N ARG A 302 -31.24 -5.59 -24.27
CA ARG A 302 -31.46 -6.83 -25.04
C ARG A 302 -31.42 -8.09 -24.17
N LYS A 303 -30.50 -8.14 -23.20
CA LYS A 303 -30.41 -9.24 -22.24
C LYS A 303 -31.70 -9.38 -21.43
N TRP A 304 -32.20 -8.27 -20.87
CA TRP A 304 -33.41 -8.29 -20.06
C TRP A 304 -34.66 -8.59 -20.90
N GLU A 305 -34.77 -8.07 -22.13
CA GLU A 305 -35.86 -8.44 -23.04
C GLU A 305 -35.93 -9.93 -23.31
N LYS A 306 -34.77 -10.55 -23.59
CA LYS A 306 -34.69 -12.00 -23.83
C LYS A 306 -35.12 -12.79 -22.60
N ILE A 307 -34.68 -12.36 -21.41
CA ILE A 307 -34.97 -13.04 -20.14
C ILE A 307 -36.44 -12.86 -19.72
N LEU A 308 -37.03 -11.68 -19.94
CA LEU A 308 -38.39 -11.33 -19.52
C LEU A 308 -39.45 -11.57 -20.61
N HIS A 309 -39.06 -12.19 -21.73
CA HIS A 309 -39.97 -12.45 -22.85
C HIS A 309 -41.19 -13.28 -22.43
N LYS A 310 -41.03 -14.23 -21.50
CA LYS A 310 -42.13 -15.01 -20.93
C LYS A 310 -42.75 -14.26 -19.74
N PRO A 311 -44.08 -14.13 -19.67
CA PRO A 311 -44.74 -13.45 -18.55
C PRO A 311 -44.50 -14.22 -17.23
N PRO A 312 -44.62 -13.53 -16.08
CA PRO A 312 -44.46 -14.17 -14.78
C PRO A 312 -45.59 -15.16 -14.52
N ALA A 313 -45.34 -16.14 -13.67
CA ALA A 313 -46.35 -17.09 -13.22
C ALA A 313 -47.43 -16.41 -12.37
N ASN A 314 -48.67 -16.91 -12.47
CA ASN A 314 -49.77 -16.45 -11.62
C ASN A 314 -49.69 -17.15 -10.25
N CYS A 315 -49.52 -16.36 -9.19
CA CYS A 315 -49.49 -16.84 -7.81
C CYS A 315 -50.75 -16.41 -7.06
N SER A 316 -51.36 -17.32 -6.29
CA SER A 316 -52.46 -16.93 -5.39
C SER A 316 -51.98 -15.95 -4.30
N PRO A 317 -52.85 -15.10 -3.72
CA PRO A 317 -52.45 -14.14 -2.68
C PRO A 317 -51.78 -14.79 -1.46
N LYS A 318 -52.29 -15.96 -1.04
CA LYS A 318 -51.74 -16.74 0.08
C LYS A 318 -50.34 -17.27 -0.24
N GLN A 319 -50.13 -17.84 -1.43
CA GLN A 319 -48.81 -18.32 -1.87
C GLN A 319 -47.83 -17.16 -2.09
N SER A 320 -48.29 -16.03 -2.63
CA SER A 320 -47.44 -14.86 -2.88
C SER A 320 -46.88 -14.28 -1.58
N LYS A 321 -47.72 -14.12 -0.55
CA LYS A 321 -47.28 -13.65 0.78
C LYS A 321 -46.29 -14.60 1.45
N LEU A 322 -46.55 -15.91 1.38
CA LEU A 322 -45.65 -16.94 1.91
C LEU A 322 -44.30 -16.93 1.17
N CYS A 323 -44.32 -16.95 -0.17
CA CYS A 323 -43.13 -16.85 -1.00
C CYS A 323 -42.35 -15.57 -0.71
N GLN A 324 -43.01 -14.42 -0.53
CA GLN A 324 -42.32 -13.15 -0.30
C GLN A 324 -41.50 -13.14 1.00
N ILE A 325 -42.01 -13.78 2.05
CA ILE A 325 -41.32 -13.92 3.35
C ILE A 325 -40.11 -14.85 3.20
N HIS A 326 -40.33 -16.07 2.67
CA HIS A 326 -39.28 -17.09 2.60
C HIS A 326 -38.26 -16.81 1.50
N TYR A 327 -38.64 -16.15 0.40
CA TYR A 327 -37.76 -15.84 -0.73
C TYR A 327 -36.65 -14.87 -0.33
N LYS A 328 -36.97 -13.81 0.43
CA LYS A 328 -35.94 -12.87 0.93
C LYS A 328 -34.94 -13.57 1.83
N ARG A 329 -35.41 -14.46 2.71
CA ARG A 329 -34.55 -15.25 3.60
C ARG A 329 -33.69 -16.22 2.81
N TRP A 330 -34.29 -16.99 1.89
CA TRP A 330 -33.59 -17.95 1.02
C TRP A 330 -32.53 -17.25 0.17
N ASN A 331 -32.86 -16.16 -0.53
CA ASN A 331 -31.91 -15.43 -1.38
C ASN A 331 -30.73 -14.87 -0.56
N ARG A 332 -30.98 -14.34 0.65
CA ARG A 332 -29.90 -13.88 1.55
C ARG A 332 -29.00 -15.02 2.01
N LEU A 333 -29.56 -16.22 2.23
CA LEU A 333 -28.78 -17.41 2.59
C LEU A 333 -27.96 -17.91 1.40
N GLU A 334 -28.55 -18.00 0.21
CA GLU A 334 -27.85 -18.37 -1.04
C GLU A 334 -26.72 -17.39 -1.38
N ASP A 335 -26.96 -16.08 -1.25
CA ASP A 335 -25.91 -15.07 -1.44
C ASP A 335 -24.74 -15.30 -0.47
N LYS A 336 -25.02 -15.54 0.82
CA LYS A 336 -23.98 -15.88 1.81
C LYS A 336 -23.26 -17.19 1.50
N ILE A 337 -23.97 -18.22 1.05
CA ILE A 337 -23.37 -19.51 0.66
C ILE A 337 -22.45 -19.32 -0.54
N ARG A 338 -22.87 -18.52 -1.53
CA ARG A 338 -22.03 -18.16 -2.69
C ARG A 338 -20.79 -17.40 -2.26
N ASP A 339 -20.93 -16.43 -1.35
CA ASP A 339 -19.80 -15.66 -0.85
C ASP A 339 -18.80 -16.54 -0.09
N LEU A 340 -19.29 -17.45 0.77
CA LEU A 340 -18.45 -18.44 1.47
C LEU A 340 -17.77 -19.41 0.50
N ARG A 341 -18.47 -19.86 -0.54
CA ARG A 341 -17.88 -20.72 -1.58
C ARG A 341 -16.77 -19.99 -2.33
N ASN A 342 -16.97 -18.72 -2.66
CA ASN A 342 -15.93 -17.90 -3.30
C ASN A 342 -14.74 -17.68 -2.36
N GLN A 343 -14.98 -17.48 -1.07
CA GLN A 343 -13.90 -17.39 -0.07
C GLN A 343 -13.10 -18.69 -0.01
N LEU A 344 -13.79 -19.84 0.06
CA LEU A 344 -13.13 -21.16 0.09
C LEU A 344 -12.26 -21.38 -1.16
N PHE A 345 -12.81 -21.09 -2.34
CA PHE A 345 -12.08 -21.20 -3.61
C PHE A 345 -10.86 -20.27 -3.69
N ALA A 346 -10.91 -19.11 -3.02
CA ALA A 346 -9.80 -18.16 -2.99
C ALA A 346 -8.73 -18.49 -1.94
N LEU A 347 -8.94 -19.47 -1.07
CA LEU A 347 -7.93 -19.87 -0.09
C LEU A 347 -6.82 -20.66 -0.80
N PRO A 348 -5.54 -20.25 -0.65
CA PRO A 348 -4.44 -20.96 -1.28
C PRO A 348 -4.20 -22.28 -0.53
N ASP A 349 -4.35 -23.38 -1.25
CA ASP A 349 -4.02 -24.71 -0.75
C ASP A 349 -2.60 -25.12 -1.15
N TYR A 350 -2.19 -26.35 -0.78
CA TYR A 350 -0.89 -26.89 -1.17
C TYR A 350 -0.73 -26.95 -2.70
N HIS A 351 -1.78 -27.36 -3.42
CA HIS A 351 -1.73 -27.51 -4.87
C HIS A 351 -1.46 -26.17 -5.56
N THR A 352 -2.05 -25.09 -5.06
CA THR A 352 -1.83 -23.73 -5.55
C THR A 352 -0.33 -23.38 -5.57
N PHE A 353 0.40 -23.62 -4.48
CA PHE A 353 1.83 -23.32 -4.41
C PHE A 353 2.68 -24.28 -5.23
N ASN A 354 2.34 -25.56 -5.25
CA ASN A 354 3.06 -26.57 -6.02
C ASN A 354 2.92 -26.32 -7.54
N ASP A 355 1.72 -25.99 -8.01
CA ASP A 355 1.46 -25.69 -9.42
C ASP A 355 2.17 -24.39 -9.84
N GLU A 356 2.18 -23.37 -8.96
CA GLU A 356 2.96 -22.16 -9.19
C GLU A 356 4.47 -22.45 -9.27
N PHE A 357 4.99 -23.30 -8.38
CA PHE A 357 6.39 -23.73 -8.37
C PHE A 357 6.77 -24.44 -9.67
N ILE A 358 5.98 -25.43 -10.10
CA ILE A 358 6.22 -26.18 -11.34
C ILE A 358 6.22 -25.23 -12.55
N ARG A 359 5.24 -24.33 -12.61
CA ARG A 359 5.13 -23.35 -13.70
C ARG A 359 6.34 -22.42 -13.77
N LYS A 360 6.77 -21.86 -12.63
CA LYS A 360 7.96 -20.98 -12.57
C LYS A 360 9.25 -21.73 -12.87
N LYS A 361 9.37 -22.99 -12.43
CA LYS A 361 10.48 -23.88 -12.80
C LYS A 361 10.54 -24.07 -14.31
N GLN A 362 9.42 -24.35 -14.98
CA GLN A 362 9.38 -24.50 -16.44
C GLN A 362 9.80 -23.22 -17.16
N GLN A 363 9.33 -22.05 -16.71
CA GLN A 363 9.75 -20.75 -17.27
C GLN A 363 11.26 -20.55 -17.14
N LEU A 364 11.83 -20.83 -15.95
CA LEU A 364 13.28 -20.75 -15.72
C LEU A 364 14.07 -21.75 -16.59
N GLN A 365 13.52 -22.93 -16.87
CA GLN A 365 14.11 -23.89 -17.82
C GLN A 365 14.12 -23.31 -19.24
N THR A 366 12.99 -22.80 -19.72
CA THR A 366 12.87 -22.19 -21.05
C THR A 366 13.82 -21.01 -21.23
N MET A 367 14.01 -20.20 -20.19
CA MET A 367 14.90 -19.03 -20.21
C MET A 367 16.39 -19.38 -20.00
N GLY A 368 16.73 -20.65 -19.78
CA GLY A 368 18.13 -21.08 -19.59
C GLY A 368 18.71 -20.69 -18.22
N TYR A 369 17.88 -20.57 -17.18
CA TYR A 369 18.34 -20.37 -15.80
C TYR A 369 18.63 -21.70 -15.11
N ILE A 370 17.97 -22.76 -15.54
CA ILE A 370 18.15 -24.11 -15.03
C ILE A 370 18.11 -25.12 -16.18
N ASP A 371 18.87 -26.20 -16.04
CA ASP A 371 18.78 -27.38 -16.90
C ASP A 371 18.44 -28.59 -16.02
N ASN A 372 17.24 -29.13 -16.20
CA ASN A 372 16.65 -30.12 -15.31
C ASN A 372 16.58 -29.63 -13.85
N ASN A 373 17.54 -30.04 -13.01
CA ASN A 373 17.70 -29.60 -11.62
C ASN A 373 19.04 -28.88 -11.37
N ASN A 374 19.87 -28.71 -12.39
CA ASN A 374 21.12 -27.99 -12.29
C ASN A 374 20.87 -26.51 -12.53
N ILE A 375 21.46 -25.67 -11.68
CA ILE A 375 21.38 -24.22 -11.81
C ILE A 375 22.47 -23.76 -12.78
N LEU A 376 22.07 -23.02 -13.80
CA LEU A 376 22.96 -22.44 -14.80
C LEU A 376 23.48 -21.07 -14.32
N PRO A 377 24.51 -20.47 -14.97
CA PRO A 377 25.09 -19.20 -14.52
C PRO A 377 24.06 -18.06 -14.32
N ARG A 378 23.03 -17.99 -15.17
CA ARG A 378 21.91 -17.05 -15.00
C ARG A 378 21.14 -17.29 -13.70
N GLY A 379 20.85 -18.55 -13.38
CA GLY A 379 20.21 -18.95 -12.14
C GLY A 379 21.05 -18.70 -10.89
N GLU A 380 22.38 -18.89 -10.97
CA GLU A 380 23.31 -18.62 -9.87
C GLU A 380 23.36 -17.14 -9.49
N ILE A 381 23.24 -16.25 -10.47
CA ILE A 381 23.13 -14.80 -10.23
C ILE A 381 21.74 -14.47 -9.68
N ALA A 382 20.67 -14.89 -10.36
CA ALA A 382 19.30 -14.54 -9.97
C ALA A 382 18.90 -15.02 -8.56
N ARG A 383 19.44 -16.14 -8.08
CA ARG A 383 19.16 -16.62 -6.71
C ARG A 383 19.76 -15.75 -5.60
N GLN A 384 20.69 -14.85 -5.94
CA GLN A 384 21.32 -13.90 -5.03
C GLN A 384 20.74 -12.48 -5.14
N ILE A 385 19.85 -12.25 -6.10
CA ILE A 385 19.14 -10.98 -6.28
C ILE A 385 17.74 -11.09 -5.68
N TYR A 386 17.36 -10.17 -4.80
CA TYR A 386 16.09 -10.18 -4.08
C TYR A 386 15.05 -9.19 -4.63
N VAL A 387 15.44 -8.41 -5.65
CA VAL A 387 14.60 -7.39 -6.29
C VAL A 387 14.67 -7.56 -7.80
N GLN A 388 13.54 -7.83 -8.45
CA GLN A 388 13.45 -7.94 -9.92
C GLN A 388 14.50 -8.90 -10.51
N GLU A 389 14.67 -10.07 -9.88
CA GLU A 389 15.82 -10.96 -10.06
C GLU A 389 16.04 -11.41 -11.52
N VAL A 390 14.95 -11.66 -12.25
CA VAL A 390 15.00 -12.04 -13.66
C VAL A 390 15.40 -10.85 -14.52
N LEU A 391 14.77 -9.68 -14.32
CA LEU A 391 15.08 -8.48 -15.10
C LEU A 391 16.54 -8.06 -14.93
N VAL A 392 17.03 -8.00 -13.68
CA VAL A 392 18.42 -7.63 -13.37
C VAL A 392 19.40 -8.60 -14.06
N THR A 393 19.11 -9.90 -13.99
CA THR A 393 19.94 -10.92 -14.61
C THR A 393 19.93 -10.80 -16.14
N GLU A 394 18.77 -10.59 -16.77
CA GLU A 394 18.69 -10.39 -18.22
C GLU A 394 19.44 -9.14 -18.68
N ILE A 395 19.33 -8.01 -17.97
CA ILE A 395 20.07 -6.78 -18.29
C ILE A 395 21.59 -7.03 -18.23
N LEU A 396 22.05 -7.75 -17.21
CA LEU A 396 23.46 -8.10 -17.06
C LEU A 396 23.95 -9.00 -18.20
N PHE A 397 23.24 -10.09 -18.49
CA PHE A 397 23.63 -11.05 -19.54
C PHE A 397 23.44 -10.53 -20.97
N ALA A 398 22.65 -9.48 -21.16
CA ALA A 398 22.57 -8.74 -22.43
C ALA A 398 23.79 -7.84 -22.67
N GLY A 399 24.74 -7.75 -21.73
CA GLY A 399 25.94 -6.92 -21.86
C GLY A 399 25.65 -5.41 -21.81
N ILE A 400 24.51 -5.01 -21.24
CA ILE A 400 24.13 -3.59 -21.15
C ILE A 400 25.10 -2.83 -20.25
N PHE A 401 25.58 -3.46 -19.17
CA PHE A 401 26.48 -2.80 -18.22
C PHE A 401 27.76 -2.31 -18.89
N ASP A 402 28.29 -3.07 -19.86
CA ASP A 402 29.53 -2.76 -20.57
C ASP A 402 29.40 -1.54 -21.51
N GLN A 403 28.16 -1.18 -21.87
CA GLN A 403 27.86 -0.08 -22.80
C GLN A 403 27.65 1.26 -22.09
N LEU A 404 27.47 1.25 -20.77
CA LEU A 404 27.16 2.42 -19.96
C LEU A 404 28.40 2.93 -19.23
N ASP A 405 28.45 4.23 -18.96
CA ASP A 405 29.36 4.77 -17.93
C ASP A 405 28.81 4.50 -16.51
N ASP A 406 29.60 4.77 -15.48
CA ASP A 406 29.21 4.50 -14.08
C ASP A 406 27.98 5.32 -13.63
N ASP A 407 27.81 6.53 -14.15
CA ASP A 407 26.68 7.41 -13.81
C ASP A 407 25.40 6.95 -14.50
N GLN A 408 25.50 6.52 -15.75
CA GLN A 408 24.43 5.91 -16.52
C GLN A 408 24.01 4.57 -15.93
N LEU A 409 24.97 3.75 -15.46
CA LEU A 409 24.67 2.50 -14.77
C LEU A 409 23.90 2.76 -13.48
N ASN A 410 24.37 3.69 -12.64
CA ASN A 410 23.64 4.12 -11.44
C ASN A 410 22.22 4.60 -11.77
N ALA A 411 22.07 5.41 -12.83
CA ALA A 411 20.77 5.87 -13.30
C ALA A 411 19.84 4.71 -13.70
N LEU A 412 20.33 3.75 -14.49
CA LEU A 412 19.57 2.57 -14.92
C LEU A 412 19.11 1.74 -13.72
N ILE A 413 20.00 1.43 -12.78
CA ILE A 413 19.66 0.59 -11.62
C ILE A 413 18.58 1.25 -10.76
N SER A 414 18.57 2.58 -10.64
CA SER A 414 17.52 3.30 -9.89
C SER A 414 16.11 3.20 -10.49
N CYS A 415 16.01 2.78 -11.76
CA CYS A 415 14.74 2.58 -12.45
C CYS A 415 14.06 1.24 -12.11
N ILE A 416 14.84 0.29 -11.59
CA ILE A 416 14.38 -1.07 -11.28
C ILE A 416 13.60 -1.04 -9.97
N ASP A 417 12.39 -1.61 -9.98
CA ASP A 417 11.47 -1.66 -8.83
C ASP A 417 11.03 -0.28 -8.27
N TYR A 418 11.18 0.78 -9.07
CA TYR A 418 10.63 2.08 -8.71
C TYR A 418 9.12 2.14 -8.97
N GLU A 419 8.36 2.48 -7.94
CA GLU A 419 6.91 2.66 -8.02
C GLU A 419 6.56 4.15 -7.89
N SER A 420 6.21 4.75 -9.02
CA SER A 420 5.85 6.17 -9.08
C SER A 420 4.42 6.43 -8.63
N LYS A 421 4.22 7.52 -7.89
CA LYS A 421 2.90 8.02 -7.53
C LYS A 421 2.34 8.87 -8.66
N ARG A 422 1.01 9.04 -8.67
CA ARG A 422 0.27 9.76 -9.73
C ARG A 422 0.72 11.21 -9.93
N ASN A 423 1.21 11.88 -8.89
CA ASN A 423 1.61 13.28 -8.92
C ASN A 423 3.14 13.45 -8.97
N ASP A 424 3.90 12.36 -9.11
CA ASP A 424 5.35 12.45 -9.16
C ASP A 424 5.79 12.97 -10.53
N TYR A 425 6.46 14.12 -10.51
CA TYR A 425 7.04 14.75 -11.68
C TYR A 425 8.57 14.70 -11.61
N PHE A 426 9.18 14.50 -12.77
CA PHE A 426 10.62 14.50 -12.98
C PHE A 426 10.92 15.26 -14.27
N HIS A 427 12.04 15.97 -14.29
CA HIS A 427 12.56 16.56 -15.52
C HIS A 427 12.94 15.47 -16.54
N LYS A 428 12.90 15.82 -17.82
CA LYS A 428 13.21 14.89 -18.93
C LYS A 428 14.67 14.44 -18.85
N PHE A 429 14.91 13.15 -19.05
CA PHE A 429 16.24 12.54 -19.04
C PHE A 429 16.59 11.94 -20.40
N ASP A 430 17.59 12.54 -21.07
CA ASP A 430 18.02 12.15 -22.42
C ASP A 430 19.47 11.61 -22.45
N LYS A 431 20.04 11.24 -21.29
CA LYS A 431 21.43 10.75 -21.19
C LYS A 431 21.54 9.23 -21.21
N LEU A 432 20.44 8.51 -21.33
CA LEU A 432 20.38 7.06 -21.38
C LEU A 432 19.30 6.62 -22.37
N ASP A 433 19.64 5.71 -23.28
CA ASP A 433 18.66 5.07 -24.16
C ASP A 433 18.07 3.84 -23.45
N PHE A 434 16.76 3.87 -23.22
CA PHE A 434 16.02 2.79 -22.58
C PHE A 434 15.44 1.78 -23.58
N SER A 435 15.60 2.00 -24.89
CA SER A 435 15.05 1.12 -25.92
C SER A 435 15.49 -0.34 -25.76
N PRO A 436 16.79 -0.64 -25.54
CA PRO A 436 17.23 -2.02 -25.28
C PRO A 436 16.61 -2.62 -24.01
N ILE A 437 16.36 -1.80 -22.99
CA ILE A 437 15.75 -2.24 -21.73
C ILE A 437 14.29 -2.63 -21.95
N TYR A 438 13.55 -1.87 -22.77
CA TYR A 438 12.16 -2.21 -23.10
C TYR A 438 12.05 -3.50 -23.91
N GLU A 439 13.03 -3.83 -24.75
CA GLU A 439 13.09 -5.12 -25.45
C GLU A 439 13.29 -6.28 -24.46
N ILE A 440 14.20 -6.10 -23.49
CA ILE A 440 14.43 -7.09 -22.42
C ILE A 440 13.17 -7.24 -21.55
N ILE A 441 12.52 -6.14 -21.18
CA ILE A 441 11.26 -6.16 -20.41
C ILE A 441 10.18 -6.92 -21.20
N ALA A 442 10.04 -6.65 -22.50
CA ALA A 442 9.07 -7.34 -23.34
C ALA A 442 9.36 -8.86 -23.42
N TYR A 443 10.64 -9.23 -23.53
CA TYR A 443 11.07 -10.63 -23.47
C TYR A 443 10.68 -11.29 -22.13
N VAL A 444 11.04 -10.66 -21.00
CA VAL A 444 10.72 -11.21 -19.66
C VAL A 444 9.21 -11.31 -19.46
N GLN A 445 8.44 -10.30 -19.85
CA GLN A 445 6.98 -10.32 -19.76
C GLN A 445 6.32 -11.35 -20.70
N SER A 446 6.99 -11.75 -21.78
CA SER A 446 6.50 -12.82 -22.67
C SER A 446 6.68 -14.23 -22.07
N MET A 447 7.64 -14.40 -21.17
CA MET A 447 7.99 -15.67 -20.55
C MET A 447 7.42 -15.82 -19.14
N CYS A 448 7.42 -14.74 -18.37
CA CYS A 448 7.04 -14.68 -16.96
C CYS A 448 5.62 -14.12 -16.74
N ASP A 449 5.17 -14.04 -15.49
CA ASP A 449 3.88 -13.43 -15.17
C ASP A 449 3.86 -11.93 -15.53
N PRO A 450 2.72 -11.34 -15.98
CA PRO A 450 2.65 -9.94 -16.39
C PRO A 450 3.13 -8.94 -15.32
N ASP A 451 2.91 -9.27 -14.04
CA ASP A 451 3.28 -8.44 -12.90
C ASP A 451 4.71 -8.69 -12.40
N THR A 452 5.49 -9.52 -13.09
CA THR A 452 6.88 -9.88 -12.69
C THR A 452 7.80 -8.68 -12.76
N VAL A 453 7.59 -7.80 -13.74
CA VAL A 453 8.51 -6.70 -14.04
C VAL A 453 7.97 -5.37 -13.54
N ARG A 454 8.77 -4.70 -12.69
CA ARG A 454 8.57 -3.29 -12.32
C ARG A 454 9.76 -2.47 -12.75
N PHE A 455 9.52 -1.52 -13.66
CA PHE A 455 10.53 -0.63 -14.20
C PHE A 455 9.91 0.73 -14.51
N ASP A 456 10.57 1.80 -14.08
CA ASP A 456 10.18 3.17 -14.38
C ASP A 456 11.43 4.03 -14.60
N PRO A 457 11.60 4.67 -15.77
CA PRO A 457 12.82 5.41 -16.10
C PRO A 457 12.94 6.78 -15.41
N ARG A 458 11.86 7.28 -14.78
CA ARG A 458 11.81 8.62 -14.19
C ARG A 458 12.90 8.93 -13.14
N PRO A 459 13.20 8.06 -12.15
CA PRO A 459 14.26 8.33 -11.18
C PRO A 459 15.68 8.39 -11.77
N ALA A 460 15.89 7.97 -13.02
CA ALA A 460 17.22 7.98 -13.64
C ALA A 460 17.90 9.36 -13.56
N ILE A 461 17.14 10.44 -13.75
CA ILE A 461 17.69 11.81 -13.75
C ILE A 461 18.31 12.19 -12.41
N ILE A 462 17.59 11.94 -11.31
CA ILE A 462 18.04 12.33 -9.98
C ILE A 462 19.28 11.52 -9.58
N THR A 463 19.30 10.22 -9.92
CA THR A 463 20.41 9.35 -9.61
C THR A 463 21.65 9.65 -10.46
N TYR A 464 21.48 9.98 -11.75
CA TYR A 464 22.57 10.37 -12.64
C TYR A 464 23.30 11.61 -12.13
N PHE A 465 22.56 12.69 -11.84
CA PHE A 465 23.15 13.94 -11.38
C PHE A 465 23.74 13.82 -9.97
N TRP A 466 23.13 12.99 -9.11
CA TRP A 466 23.70 12.68 -7.80
C TRP A 466 25.02 11.91 -7.95
N SER A 467 25.08 10.89 -8.81
CA SER A 467 26.30 10.13 -9.08
C SER A 467 27.43 11.01 -9.64
N LYS A 468 27.10 12.06 -10.41
CA LYS A 468 28.05 13.07 -10.91
C LYS A 468 28.55 14.06 -9.83
N GLY A 469 28.03 14.02 -8.61
CA GLY A 469 28.45 14.90 -7.52
C GLY A 469 27.57 16.14 -7.28
N SER A 470 26.37 16.20 -7.87
CA SER A 470 25.46 17.34 -7.63
C SER A 470 24.93 17.36 -6.19
N THR A 471 24.71 18.54 -5.62
CA THR A 471 24.16 18.69 -4.26
C THR A 471 22.69 18.29 -4.20
N LEU A 472 22.18 17.95 -3.00
CA LEU A 472 20.78 17.58 -2.81
C LEU A 472 19.82 18.69 -3.30
N ASN A 473 20.15 19.96 -3.06
CA ASN A 473 19.36 21.10 -3.52
C ASN A 473 19.16 21.08 -5.05
N VAL A 474 20.21 20.78 -5.82
CA VAL A 474 20.10 20.66 -7.28
C VAL A 474 19.23 19.48 -7.66
N ILE A 475 19.35 18.34 -6.96
CA ILE A 475 18.52 17.16 -7.23
C ILE A 475 17.04 17.44 -6.96
N GLN A 476 16.72 18.19 -5.91
CA GLN A 476 15.34 18.57 -5.58
C GLN A 476 14.68 19.43 -6.67
N GLU A 477 15.44 20.22 -7.42
CA GLU A 477 14.89 21.01 -8.52
C GLU A 477 14.49 20.13 -9.72
N LEU A 478 14.99 18.89 -9.78
CA LEU A 478 14.75 17.98 -10.89
C LEU A 478 13.49 17.11 -10.71
N CYS A 479 12.85 17.11 -9.54
CA CYS A 479 11.66 16.32 -9.27
C CYS A 479 10.76 16.92 -8.19
N THR A 480 9.57 16.36 -8.00
CA THR A 480 8.63 16.77 -6.94
C THR A 480 8.66 15.85 -5.72
N LEU A 481 9.67 14.98 -5.60
CA LEU A 481 9.78 14.06 -4.47
C LEU A 481 10.20 14.79 -3.19
N ASP A 482 9.74 14.28 -2.06
CA ASP A 482 10.28 14.67 -0.75
C ASP A 482 11.76 14.27 -0.67
N GLU A 483 12.58 15.01 0.09
CA GLU A 483 14.01 14.70 0.28
C GLU A 483 14.23 13.27 0.77
N GLY A 484 13.44 12.81 1.74
CA GLY A 484 13.52 11.44 2.23
C GLY A 484 13.18 10.39 1.16
N ASP A 485 12.27 10.71 0.22
CA ASP A 485 11.93 9.81 -0.88
C ASP A 485 13.09 9.74 -1.91
N ILE A 486 13.78 10.86 -2.18
CA ILE A 486 15.00 10.90 -3.01
C ILE A 486 16.10 10.03 -2.39
N ILE A 487 16.41 10.24 -1.10
CA ILE A 487 17.39 9.40 -0.39
C ILE A 487 16.97 7.92 -0.41
N SER A 488 15.68 7.62 -0.27
CA SER A 488 15.18 6.24 -0.37
C SER A 488 15.38 5.61 -1.75
N VAL A 489 15.34 6.38 -2.84
CA VAL A 489 15.69 5.90 -4.19
C VAL A 489 17.19 5.56 -4.25
N LEU A 490 18.04 6.47 -3.79
CA LEU A 490 19.49 6.27 -3.80
C LEU A 490 19.90 5.05 -2.98
N ARG A 491 19.28 4.85 -1.80
CA ARG A 491 19.54 3.69 -0.94
C ARG A 491 19.14 2.37 -1.56
N ARG A 492 17.94 2.27 -2.11
CA ARG A 492 17.51 1.06 -2.82
C ARG A 492 18.43 0.75 -4.01
N THR A 493 18.90 1.79 -4.69
CA THR A 493 19.87 1.64 -5.79
C THR A 493 21.20 1.09 -5.27
N ILE A 494 21.75 1.63 -4.17
CA ILE A 494 22.96 1.13 -3.51
C ILE A 494 22.79 -0.34 -3.09
N ASP A 495 21.66 -0.68 -2.47
CA ASP A 495 21.40 -2.04 -2.01
C ASP A 495 21.29 -3.03 -3.17
N LEU A 496 20.65 -2.64 -4.28
CA LEU A 496 20.60 -3.46 -5.49
C LEU A 496 21.99 -3.61 -6.13
N LEU A 497 22.79 -2.54 -6.22
CA LEU A 497 24.18 -2.62 -6.68
C LEU A 497 25.03 -3.56 -5.81
N ARG A 498 24.83 -3.54 -4.47
CA ARG A 498 25.48 -4.46 -3.54
C ARG A 498 25.09 -5.91 -3.84
N GLN A 499 23.79 -6.20 -4.00
CA GLN A 499 23.32 -7.54 -4.36
C GLN A 499 23.95 -8.03 -5.67
N ILE A 500 23.96 -7.18 -6.71
CA ILE A 500 24.59 -7.50 -8.00
C ILE A 500 26.08 -7.79 -7.82
N ARG A 501 26.80 -6.94 -7.06
CA ARG A 501 28.23 -7.11 -6.81
C ARG A 501 28.54 -8.44 -6.11
N GLU A 502 27.74 -8.84 -5.13
CA GLU A 502 27.93 -10.12 -4.45
C GLU A 502 27.59 -11.31 -5.36
N ALA A 503 26.61 -11.16 -6.24
CA ALA A 503 26.14 -12.22 -7.13
C ALA A 503 27.11 -12.55 -8.28
N VAL A 504 27.84 -11.56 -8.80
CA VAL A 504 28.76 -11.76 -9.92
C VAL A 504 30.10 -12.36 -9.47
N THR A 505 30.80 -13.06 -10.38
CA THR A 505 32.13 -13.63 -10.11
C THR A 505 33.28 -12.82 -10.72
N ASP A 506 33.01 -12.01 -11.75
CA ASP A 506 34.02 -11.16 -12.39
C ASP A 506 34.52 -10.05 -11.45
N GLN A 507 35.82 -10.08 -11.18
CA GLN A 507 36.47 -9.14 -10.27
C GLN A 507 36.48 -7.71 -10.80
N LEU A 508 36.63 -7.50 -12.11
CA LEU A 508 36.63 -6.15 -12.68
C LEU A 508 35.26 -5.50 -12.53
N LEU A 509 34.20 -6.26 -12.80
CA LEU A 509 32.83 -5.81 -12.58
C LEU A 509 32.56 -5.52 -11.09
N LYS A 510 33.09 -6.32 -10.16
CA LYS A 510 32.94 -6.04 -8.71
C LYS A 510 33.57 -4.71 -8.29
N GLU A 511 34.74 -4.41 -8.81
CA GLU A 511 35.45 -3.15 -8.54
C GLU A 511 34.69 -1.96 -9.13
N ARG A 512 34.18 -2.11 -10.35
CA ARG A 512 33.34 -1.09 -11.00
C ARG A 512 32.04 -0.83 -10.22
N LEU A 513 31.34 -1.88 -9.79
CA LEU A 513 30.13 -1.76 -8.97
C LEU A 513 30.42 -1.10 -7.61
N SER A 514 31.59 -1.39 -7.03
CA SER A 514 32.03 -0.71 -5.80
C SER A 514 32.27 0.79 -6.02
N THR A 515 32.80 1.18 -7.19
CA THR A 515 32.93 2.59 -7.57
C THR A 515 31.56 3.24 -7.75
N CYS A 516 30.62 2.57 -8.43
CA CYS A 516 29.24 3.02 -8.59
C CYS A 516 28.56 3.27 -7.23
N ILE A 517 28.70 2.34 -6.28
CA ILE A 517 28.19 2.47 -4.91
C ILE A 517 28.80 3.68 -4.20
N LYS A 518 30.13 3.86 -4.25
CA LYS A 518 30.81 5.01 -3.61
C LYS A 518 30.34 6.36 -4.13
N LYS A 519 29.99 6.46 -5.41
CA LYS A 519 29.45 7.70 -6.01
C LYS A 519 28.06 8.06 -5.48
N LEU A 520 27.27 7.07 -5.07
CA LEU A 520 25.95 7.27 -4.49
C LEU A 520 25.99 7.45 -2.96
N ASP A 521 26.88 6.74 -2.27
CA ASP A 521 26.98 6.68 -0.81
C ASP A 521 27.81 7.85 -0.24
N ARG A 522 27.28 9.07 -0.35
CA ARG A 522 27.89 10.32 0.14
C ARG A 522 26.88 11.25 0.79
N ASP A 523 27.35 12.23 1.55
CA ASP A 523 26.55 13.32 2.14
C ASP A 523 25.26 12.83 2.83
N GLU A 524 24.08 13.39 2.51
CA GLU A 524 22.80 13.00 3.10
C GLU A 524 22.36 11.56 2.76
N ALA A 525 22.95 11.00 1.70
CA ALA A 525 22.78 9.62 1.31
C ALA A 525 23.86 8.70 1.89
N SER A 526 24.71 9.16 2.83
CA SER A 526 25.67 8.31 3.55
C SER A 526 25.10 7.78 4.87
N ILE A 527 25.44 6.53 5.24
CA ILE A 527 24.91 5.93 6.47
C ILE A 527 25.79 6.49 7.56
N LEU A 528 25.32 7.52 8.26
CA LEU A 528 25.82 7.78 9.59
C LEU A 528 25.21 6.68 10.47
N GLU A 529 26.02 5.73 10.90
CA GLU A 529 25.67 4.89 12.05
C GLU A 529 25.45 5.84 13.23
N LEU A 530 24.20 6.18 13.48
CA LEU A 530 23.80 6.89 14.68
C LEU A 530 23.60 5.81 15.75
N TYR A 531 24.53 5.78 16.71
CA TYR A 531 24.53 4.91 17.88
C TYR A 531 23.31 5.14 18.79
#